data_AF-A0A2E7SB56-F1
#
_entry.id   AF-A0A2E7SB56-F1
#
_cell.length_a   1.000
_cell.length_b   1.000
_cell.length_c   1.000
_cell.angle_alpha   90.00
_cell.angle_beta   90.00
_cell.angle_gamma   90.00
#
_symmetry.space_group_name_H-M   'P 1'
#
loop_
_entity.id
_entity.type
_entity.pdbx_description
1 polymer ?
#
loop_
_entity_poly.entity_id
_entity_poly.type
_entity_poly.pdbx_seq_one_letter_code
_entity_poly.pdbx_strand_id
1 'polypeptide(L)'
;MAVLGATVTAYPQLTITESVTWVPPMDGNICIHLIGAGGGGCGYGTNIARGGGAGGYCKKNSLAVTTAGSFTIVVGVGGDGGANATGSNGGNTTMAGTGLSSTLTANGGGGGGISSVAGTGGTASNGDVNNTGGPGGASGYSGGGAVGIHGTGDTGEVDAGNNDGHSDAMGEGIGSSGYGYVIGGQSAASVWVASGTPWSLNQAGALAGGAGYWANTNAVFIVGQNGGIGGGGGGAYNQNFGSYCEGGRGGDGIIIIQYLPW
;
A
#
# COMPACT_ATOMS: atom_id res chain seq x y z
N MET A 1 23.29 -19.94 -4.71
CA MET A 1 23.64 -20.99 -5.69
C MET A 1 23.47 -20.39 -7.07
N ALA A 2 24.54 -20.26 -7.86
CA ALA A 2 24.45 -19.76 -9.24
C ALA A 2 24.56 -20.95 -10.19
N VAL A 3 23.59 -21.09 -11.10
CA VAL A 3 23.65 -22.07 -12.19
C VAL A 3 24.21 -21.36 -13.42
N LEU A 4 25.42 -21.74 -13.84
CA LEU A 4 26.05 -21.29 -15.08
C LEU A 4 25.90 -22.41 -16.12
N GLY A 5 25.21 -22.13 -17.24
CA GLY A 5 25.20 -23.02 -18.42
C GLY A 5 23.83 -23.37 -19.04
N ALA A 6 22.71 -22.88 -18.52
CA ALA A 6 21.43 -23.03 -19.22
C ALA A 6 21.27 -21.91 -20.26
N THR A 7 20.84 -22.24 -21.49
CA THR A 7 20.33 -21.25 -22.45
C THR A 7 19.32 -20.36 -21.73
N VAL A 8 19.63 -19.07 -21.62
CA VAL A 8 18.84 -18.07 -20.87
C VAL A 8 17.46 -17.91 -21.51
N THR A 9 16.54 -18.79 -21.15
CA THR A 9 15.13 -18.42 -21.15
C THR A 9 15.02 -17.43 -20.00
N ALA A 10 14.91 -16.14 -20.32
CA ALA A 10 14.73 -15.12 -19.30
C ALA A 10 13.50 -15.51 -18.47
N TYR A 11 13.62 -15.57 -17.15
CA TYR A 11 12.49 -15.74 -16.25
C TYR A 11 11.90 -14.34 -16.01
N PRO A 12 10.83 -13.95 -16.72
CA PRO A 12 10.35 -12.59 -16.60
C PRO A 12 9.71 -12.38 -15.23
N GLN A 13 9.92 -11.19 -14.69
CA GLN A 13 9.00 -10.58 -13.74
C GLN A 13 8.04 -9.70 -14.53
N LEU A 14 6.74 -9.92 -14.34
CA LEU A 14 5.70 -9.09 -14.90
C LEU A 14 5.07 -8.28 -13.77
N THR A 15 5.04 -6.97 -13.95
CA THR A 15 4.36 -6.04 -13.05
C THR A 15 3.08 -5.58 -13.71
N ILE A 16 1.95 -5.86 -13.08
CA ILE A 16 0.62 -5.58 -13.61
C ILE A 16 -0.05 -4.56 -12.70
N THR A 17 -0.32 -3.38 -13.26
CA THR A 17 -0.93 -2.22 -12.56
C THR A 17 -2.34 -1.92 -13.07
N GLU A 18 -2.87 -2.74 -13.98
CA GLU A 18 -4.16 -2.56 -14.63
C GLU A 18 -4.98 -3.84 -14.55
N SER A 19 -6.30 -3.70 -14.46
CA SER A 19 -7.20 -4.85 -14.49
C SER A 19 -7.30 -5.40 -15.91
N VAL A 20 -7.03 -6.69 -16.09
CA VAL A 20 -6.89 -7.30 -17.42
C VAL A 20 -7.16 -8.80 -17.37
N THR A 21 -7.41 -9.41 -18.53
CA THR A 21 -7.26 -10.86 -18.68
C THR A 21 -5.82 -11.17 -19.07
N TRP A 22 -5.09 -11.88 -18.21
CA TRP A 22 -3.72 -12.29 -18.45
C TRP A 22 -3.65 -13.75 -18.91
N VAL A 23 -2.91 -13.96 -19.99
CA VAL A 23 -2.56 -15.28 -20.51
C VAL A 23 -1.06 -15.48 -20.33
N PRO A 24 -0.61 -16.60 -19.74
CA PRO A 24 0.82 -16.87 -19.57
C PRO A 24 1.56 -16.83 -20.92
N PRO A 25 2.63 -16.04 -21.06
CA PRO A 25 3.40 -15.99 -22.32
C PRO A 25 4.22 -17.26 -22.57
N MET A 26 4.45 -18.08 -21.53
CA MET A 26 5.10 -19.38 -21.62
C MET A 26 4.62 -20.32 -20.51
N ASP A 27 4.79 -21.62 -20.74
CA ASP A 27 4.54 -22.66 -19.74
C ASP A 27 5.62 -22.61 -18.64
N GLY A 28 5.26 -23.00 -17.41
CA GLY A 28 6.21 -23.08 -16.31
C GLY A 28 5.57 -22.92 -14.94
N ASN A 29 6.40 -22.73 -13.92
CA ASN A 29 5.94 -22.40 -12.57
C ASN A 29 6.11 -20.91 -12.29
N ILE A 30 5.09 -20.29 -11.71
CA ILE A 30 5.10 -18.88 -11.32
C ILE A 30 4.86 -18.71 -9.82
N CYS A 31 5.48 -17.69 -9.24
CA CYS A 31 5.10 -17.09 -7.99
C CYS A 31 4.24 -15.86 -8.27
N ILE A 32 3.16 -15.70 -7.52
CA ILE A 32 2.20 -14.61 -7.67
C ILE A 32 2.15 -13.82 -6.37
N HIS A 33 2.31 -12.50 -6.46
CA HIS A 33 2.15 -11.56 -5.36
C HIS A 33 0.99 -10.62 -5.67
N LEU A 34 0.03 -10.52 -4.76
CA LEU A 34 -1.07 -9.56 -4.81
C LEU A 34 -0.93 -8.62 -3.61
N ILE A 35 -1.03 -7.33 -3.89
CA ILE A 35 -1.07 -6.28 -2.88
C ILE A 35 -2.35 -5.48 -3.11
N GLY A 36 -3.19 -5.41 -2.08
CA GLY A 36 -4.41 -4.59 -2.08
C GLY A 36 -4.06 -3.11 -2.08
N ALA A 37 -4.98 -2.25 -2.49
CA ALA A 37 -4.76 -0.81 -2.43
C ALA A 37 -4.88 -0.27 -1.00
N GLY A 38 -4.17 0.82 -0.70
CA GLY A 38 -4.30 1.50 0.59
C GLY A 38 -5.56 2.36 0.67
N GLY A 39 -6.07 2.57 1.88
CA GLY A 39 -7.11 3.56 2.16
C GLY A 39 -6.53 4.98 2.21
N GLY A 40 -7.36 5.96 1.87
CA GLY A 40 -7.01 7.38 1.97
C GLY A 40 -7.02 7.87 3.42
N GLY A 41 -6.22 8.89 3.71
CA GLY A 41 -6.23 9.59 4.99
C GLY A 41 -7.44 10.52 5.14
N CYS A 42 -7.78 10.84 6.37
CA CYS A 42 -8.75 11.87 6.72
C CYS A 42 -8.08 13.24 6.67
N GLY A 43 -8.83 14.27 6.27
CA GLY A 43 -8.44 15.67 6.44
C GLY A 43 -9.50 16.38 7.26
N TYR A 44 -9.13 17.08 8.35
CA TYR A 44 -10.10 17.80 9.17
C TYR A 44 -9.47 18.97 9.96
N GLY A 45 -10.15 20.11 10.05
CA GLY A 45 -9.64 21.31 10.71
C GLY A 45 -10.11 21.57 12.16
N THR A 46 -10.92 20.68 12.74
CA THR A 46 -11.49 20.90 14.11
C THR A 46 -11.46 19.67 15.00
N ASN A 47 -11.11 18.52 14.45
CA ASN A 47 -10.99 17.24 15.13
C ASN A 47 -9.78 16.53 14.56
N ILE A 48 -9.25 15.60 15.34
CA ILE A 48 -8.05 14.88 14.93
C ILE A 48 -8.36 14.02 13.70
N ALA A 49 -7.59 14.19 12.64
CA ALA A 49 -7.69 13.43 11.41
C ALA A 49 -6.75 12.22 11.44
N ARG A 50 -7.24 11.05 11.01
CA ARG A 50 -6.48 9.79 11.02
C ARG A 50 -5.97 9.35 9.65
N GLY A 51 -4.96 8.51 9.64
CA GLY A 51 -4.41 7.92 8.42
C GLY A 51 -5.22 6.72 7.96
N GLY A 52 -5.09 6.40 6.67
CA GLY A 52 -5.65 5.20 6.06
C GLY A 52 -4.81 3.96 6.37
N GLY A 53 -5.45 2.79 6.36
CA GLY A 53 -4.78 1.50 6.46
C GLY A 53 -4.17 1.08 5.13
N ALA A 54 -3.12 0.24 5.17
CA ALA A 54 -2.57 -0.38 3.98
C ALA A 54 -3.46 -1.53 3.47
N GLY A 55 -3.27 -1.91 2.20
CA GLY A 55 -3.84 -3.14 1.65
C GLY A 55 -3.20 -4.40 2.23
N GLY A 56 -3.92 -5.51 2.12
CA GLY A 56 -3.42 -6.84 2.46
C GLY A 56 -2.38 -7.35 1.47
N TYR A 57 -1.69 -8.42 1.84
CA TYR A 57 -0.72 -9.10 0.98
C TYR A 57 -1.05 -10.59 0.87
N CYS A 58 -1.22 -11.05 -0.37
CA CYS A 58 -1.50 -12.45 -0.69
C CYS A 58 -0.41 -12.98 -1.62
N LYS A 59 0.15 -14.15 -1.31
CA LYS A 59 1.17 -14.80 -2.14
C LYS A 59 0.76 -16.22 -2.49
N LYS A 60 0.93 -16.59 -3.76
CA LYS A 60 0.98 -17.99 -4.19
C LYS A 60 2.43 -18.34 -4.51
N ASN A 61 3.01 -19.28 -3.76
CA ASN A 61 4.43 -19.60 -3.83
C ASN A 61 4.81 -20.28 -5.15
N SER A 62 3.95 -21.16 -5.67
CA SER A 62 4.16 -21.84 -6.93
C SER A 62 2.81 -22.25 -7.54
N LEU A 63 2.62 -21.93 -8.82
CA LEU A 63 1.51 -22.37 -9.64
C LEU A 63 2.04 -22.79 -11.01
N ALA A 64 1.70 -24.01 -11.44
CA ALA A 64 1.96 -24.45 -12.80
C ALA A 64 0.98 -23.74 -13.75
N VAL A 65 1.54 -23.09 -14.77
CA VAL A 65 0.79 -22.37 -15.80
C VAL A 65 1.15 -22.86 -17.19
N THR A 66 0.21 -22.70 -18.12
CA THR A 66 0.42 -22.99 -19.54
C THR A 66 -0.05 -21.81 -20.38
N THR A 67 0.45 -21.69 -21.60
CA THR A 67 0.04 -20.70 -22.60
C THR A 67 -1.43 -20.79 -23.01
N ALA A 68 -2.13 -21.88 -22.65
CA ALA A 68 -3.58 -22.02 -22.81
C ALA A 68 -4.37 -21.56 -21.57
N GLY A 69 -3.69 -21.24 -20.46
CA GLY A 69 -4.29 -20.73 -19.23
C GLY A 69 -4.80 -19.29 -19.39
N SER A 70 -5.80 -18.92 -18.59
CA SER A 70 -6.35 -17.56 -18.59
C SER A 70 -6.70 -17.16 -17.17
N PHE A 71 -6.34 -15.92 -16.82
CA PHE A 71 -6.53 -15.35 -15.48
C PHE A 71 -7.20 -14.00 -15.58
N THR A 72 -8.28 -13.80 -14.83
CA THR A 72 -8.86 -12.48 -14.59
C THR A 72 -8.08 -11.82 -13.46
N ILE A 73 -7.50 -10.66 -13.76
CA ILE A 73 -6.76 -9.83 -12.82
C ILE A 73 -7.57 -8.56 -12.56
N VAL A 74 -7.75 -8.25 -11.28
CA VAL A 74 -8.27 -6.96 -10.83
C VAL A 74 -7.20 -6.30 -9.97
N VAL A 75 -6.82 -5.07 -10.33
CA VAL A 75 -5.94 -4.23 -9.51
C VAL A 75 -6.79 -3.24 -8.75
N GLY A 76 -6.63 -3.21 -7.43
CA GLY A 76 -7.33 -2.26 -6.57
C GLY A 76 -6.84 -0.84 -6.79
N VAL A 77 -7.76 0.12 -6.76
CA VAL A 77 -7.43 1.57 -6.80
C VAL A 77 -7.28 2.10 -5.38
N GLY A 78 -6.31 2.99 -5.19
CA GLY A 78 -6.08 3.71 -3.93
C GLY A 78 -7.32 4.47 -3.48
N GLY A 79 -7.56 4.48 -2.16
CA GLY A 79 -8.61 5.31 -1.58
C GLY A 79 -8.26 6.78 -1.65
N ASP A 80 -9.22 7.62 -2.08
CA ASP A 80 -9.06 9.07 -2.07
C ASP A 80 -8.94 9.61 -0.64
N GLY A 81 -8.11 10.63 -0.47
CA GLY A 81 -8.02 11.41 0.76
C GLY A 81 -9.29 12.22 1.01
N GLY A 82 -9.68 12.36 2.28
CA GLY A 82 -10.86 13.13 2.65
C GLY A 82 -10.54 14.62 2.79
N ALA A 83 -11.34 15.48 2.17
CA ALA A 83 -11.26 16.94 2.33
C ALA A 83 -12.29 17.43 3.34
N ASN A 84 -11.87 17.77 4.56
CA ASN A 84 -12.77 17.98 5.70
C ASN A 84 -13.74 16.80 5.90
N ALA A 85 -13.25 15.59 5.65
CA ALA A 85 -14.00 14.36 5.63
C ALA A 85 -13.08 13.16 5.91
N THR A 86 -13.69 12.00 6.15
CA THR A 86 -12.99 10.72 6.22
C THR A 86 -12.42 10.35 4.86
N GLY A 87 -11.29 9.64 4.84
CA GLY A 87 -10.75 9.06 3.63
C GLY A 87 -11.60 7.89 3.11
N SER A 88 -11.44 7.56 1.84
CA SER A 88 -12.12 6.41 1.22
C SER A 88 -11.32 5.13 1.41
N ASN A 89 -12.00 3.99 1.38
CA ASN A 89 -11.35 2.67 1.40
C ASN A 89 -10.59 2.43 0.08
N GLY A 90 -9.50 1.66 0.14
CA GLY A 90 -8.83 1.14 -1.03
C GLY A 90 -9.59 -0.04 -1.66
N GLY A 91 -9.39 -0.24 -2.95
CA GLY A 91 -9.92 -1.38 -3.69
C GLY A 91 -9.14 -2.68 -3.45
N ASN A 92 -9.82 -3.79 -3.65
CA ASN A 92 -9.21 -5.12 -3.58
C ASN A 92 -8.40 -5.42 -4.85
N THR A 93 -7.26 -6.09 -4.67
CA THR A 93 -6.51 -6.70 -5.76
C THR A 93 -6.77 -8.21 -5.75
N THR A 94 -7.17 -8.77 -6.90
CA THR A 94 -7.55 -10.18 -7.01
C THR A 94 -7.03 -10.83 -8.29
N MET A 95 -6.83 -12.15 -8.22
CA MET A 95 -6.52 -12.99 -9.37
C MET A 95 -7.31 -14.30 -9.28
N ALA A 96 -8.05 -14.60 -10.34
CA ALA A 96 -8.80 -15.84 -10.50
C ALA A 96 -8.52 -16.44 -11.88
N GLY A 97 -8.48 -17.77 -12.00
CA GLY A 97 -8.23 -18.38 -13.30
C GLY A 97 -7.77 -19.82 -13.22
N THR A 98 -7.23 -20.30 -14.34
CA THR A 98 -6.82 -21.70 -14.53
C THR A 98 -5.87 -22.18 -13.43
N GLY A 99 -6.16 -23.34 -12.84
CA GLY A 99 -5.28 -23.99 -11.86
C GLY A 99 -5.34 -23.43 -10.43
N LEU A 100 -6.02 -22.31 -10.20
CA LEU A 100 -6.30 -21.82 -8.85
C LEU A 100 -7.55 -22.50 -8.28
N SER A 101 -7.47 -22.98 -7.04
CA SER A 101 -8.61 -23.59 -6.33
C SER A 101 -9.63 -22.57 -5.84
N SER A 102 -9.24 -21.31 -5.69
CA SER A 102 -10.07 -20.16 -5.33
C SER A 102 -9.42 -18.85 -5.81
N THR A 103 -10.17 -17.76 -5.78
CA THR A 103 -9.66 -16.42 -6.13
C THR A 103 -8.66 -15.96 -5.07
N LEU A 104 -7.41 -15.70 -5.49
CA LEU A 104 -6.42 -15.05 -4.64
C LEU A 104 -6.88 -13.62 -4.36
N THR A 105 -6.90 -13.22 -3.10
CA THR A 105 -7.49 -11.94 -2.69
C THR A 105 -6.59 -11.22 -1.71
N ALA A 106 -6.20 -10.00 -2.07
CA ALA A 106 -5.62 -9.01 -1.18
C ALA A 106 -6.59 -7.83 -1.06
N ASN A 107 -7.26 -7.70 0.09
CA ASN A 107 -8.27 -6.67 0.29
C ASN A 107 -7.62 -5.30 0.46
N GLY A 108 -8.33 -4.25 0.05
CA GLY A 108 -7.89 -2.89 0.27
C GLY A 108 -7.94 -2.48 1.76
N GLY A 109 -7.16 -1.46 2.09
CA GLY A 109 -7.16 -0.85 3.42
C GLY A 109 -8.37 0.05 3.66
N GLY A 110 -8.76 0.20 4.91
CA GLY A 110 -9.83 1.10 5.33
C GLY A 110 -9.38 2.57 5.27
N GLY A 111 -10.29 3.47 4.92
CA GLY A 111 -10.06 4.91 4.96
C GLY A 111 -9.91 5.44 6.40
N GLY A 112 -9.10 6.47 6.57
CA GLY A 112 -8.90 7.15 7.84
C GLY A 112 -10.15 7.90 8.29
N GLY A 113 -10.46 7.83 9.58
CA GLY A 113 -11.62 8.47 10.20
C GLY A 113 -11.32 9.79 10.91
N ILE A 114 -12.35 10.33 11.55
CA ILE A 114 -12.26 11.50 12.45
C ILE A 114 -12.20 10.98 13.90
N SER A 115 -11.42 11.65 14.76
CA SER A 115 -11.18 11.20 16.15
C SER A 115 -10.56 9.80 16.17
N SER A 116 -10.75 8.96 17.18
CA SER A 116 -10.02 7.68 17.40
C SER A 116 -10.22 6.55 16.37
N VAL A 117 -10.75 6.80 15.17
CA VAL A 117 -10.98 5.77 14.14
C VAL A 117 -9.90 5.84 13.08
N ALA A 118 -8.85 5.03 13.22
CA ALA A 118 -7.85 4.85 12.17
C ALA A 118 -8.35 3.89 11.08
N GLY A 119 -7.83 4.04 9.86
CA GLY A 119 -8.11 3.10 8.78
C GLY A 119 -7.56 1.71 9.13
N THR A 120 -8.39 0.67 9.03
CA THR A 120 -7.95 -0.70 9.29
C THR A 120 -7.08 -1.23 8.17
N GLY A 121 -6.08 -2.06 8.48
CA GLY A 121 -5.33 -2.78 7.45
C GLY A 121 -6.21 -3.78 6.68
N GLY A 122 -6.00 -3.88 5.37
CA GLY A 122 -6.66 -4.84 4.50
C GLY A 122 -6.21 -6.26 4.80
N THR A 123 -7.14 -7.22 4.80
CA THR A 123 -6.84 -8.65 5.00
C THR A 123 -6.49 -9.34 3.67
N ALA A 124 -5.98 -10.56 3.73
CA ALA A 124 -5.70 -11.38 2.55
C ALA A 124 -6.23 -12.81 2.72
N SER A 125 -6.47 -13.52 1.61
CA SER A 125 -6.96 -14.91 1.64
C SER A 125 -6.61 -15.72 0.38
N ASN A 126 -6.67 -17.04 0.52
CA ASN A 126 -6.52 -18.07 -0.52
C ASN A 126 -5.11 -18.21 -1.12
N GLY A 127 -4.15 -17.39 -0.71
CA GLY A 127 -2.72 -17.61 -0.96
C GLY A 127 -2.12 -18.64 -0.02
N ASP A 128 -0.87 -19.02 -0.31
CA ASP A 128 -0.02 -19.77 0.62
C ASP A 128 0.49 -18.86 1.75
N VAL A 129 0.59 -17.55 1.50
CA VAL A 129 0.81 -16.50 2.52
C VAL A 129 -0.31 -15.48 2.42
N ASN A 130 -0.86 -15.07 3.56
CA ASN A 130 -1.96 -14.12 3.65
C ASN A 130 -1.74 -13.20 4.86
N ASN A 131 -1.18 -12.04 4.61
CA ASN A 131 -0.84 -11.07 5.64
C ASN A 131 -1.83 -9.91 5.62
N THR A 132 -2.11 -9.37 6.82
CA THR A 132 -2.92 -8.16 6.97
C THR A 132 -2.03 -6.94 6.85
N GLY A 133 -2.48 -5.90 6.15
CA GLY A 133 -1.80 -4.60 6.12
C GLY A 133 -1.76 -3.96 7.50
N GLY A 134 -0.90 -2.96 7.66
CA GLY A 134 -0.88 -2.13 8.86
C GLY A 134 -2.07 -1.17 8.90
N PRO A 135 -2.63 -0.90 10.09
CA PRO A 135 -3.61 0.17 10.25
C PRO A 135 -2.95 1.54 10.08
N GLY A 136 -3.76 2.57 9.82
CA GLY A 136 -3.31 3.95 9.91
C GLY A 136 -3.04 4.38 11.36
N GLY A 137 -2.41 5.54 11.52
CA GLY A 137 -2.15 6.14 12.82
C GLY A 137 -3.42 6.61 13.52
N ALA A 138 -3.41 6.50 14.86
CA ALA A 138 -4.53 6.83 15.74
C ALA A 138 -4.26 8.01 16.70
N SER A 139 -3.18 8.78 16.51
CA SER A 139 -2.87 10.03 17.25
C SER A 139 -2.91 11.25 16.32
N GLY A 140 -2.67 12.47 16.80
CA GLY A 140 -2.83 13.62 15.88
C GLY A 140 -1.76 13.77 14.81
N TYR A 141 -0.72 12.94 14.83
CA TYR A 141 0.30 12.83 13.78
C TYR A 141 0.04 11.55 12.96
N SER A 142 -1.17 11.36 12.44
CA SER A 142 -1.54 10.05 11.90
C SER A 142 -0.95 9.80 10.51
N GLY A 143 0.14 9.04 10.45
CA GLY A 143 0.60 8.43 9.21
C GLY A 143 -0.34 7.34 8.68
N GLY A 144 -0.14 6.93 7.43
CA GLY A 144 -0.77 5.76 6.85
C GLY A 144 -0.07 4.46 7.25
N GLY A 145 -0.77 3.34 7.18
CA GLY A 145 -0.18 2.02 7.42
C GLY A 145 0.69 1.53 6.25
N ALA A 146 1.56 0.55 6.51
CA ALA A 146 2.36 -0.14 5.50
C ALA A 146 1.82 -1.53 5.13
N VAL A 147 2.15 -2.01 3.93
CA VAL A 147 1.89 -3.39 3.51
C VAL A 147 2.87 -4.33 4.24
N GLY A 148 2.37 -5.44 4.79
CA GLY A 148 3.20 -6.44 5.46
C GLY A 148 3.55 -7.64 4.57
N ILE A 149 4.81 -7.75 4.15
CA ILE A 149 5.30 -8.85 3.30
C ILE A 149 5.70 -10.08 4.12
N HIS A 150 6.29 -9.86 5.29
CA HIS A 150 6.80 -10.92 6.18
C HIS A 150 5.88 -11.18 7.39
N GLY A 151 4.96 -10.26 7.69
CA GLY A 151 3.96 -10.41 8.73
C GLY A 151 2.84 -9.37 8.59
N THR A 152 2.16 -9.04 9.68
CA THR A 152 1.25 -7.88 9.69
C THR A 152 2.05 -6.61 9.41
N GLY A 153 1.52 -5.76 8.53
CA GLY A 153 2.18 -4.51 8.17
C GLY A 153 2.26 -3.52 9.33
N ASP A 154 3.21 -2.60 9.25
CA ASP A 154 3.45 -1.64 10.31
C ASP A 154 2.38 -0.55 10.38
N THR A 155 2.08 -0.10 11.59
CA THR A 155 1.06 0.93 11.84
C THR A 155 1.60 2.30 11.43
N GLY A 156 0.76 3.16 10.87
CA GLY A 156 1.12 4.57 10.68
C GLY A 156 1.49 5.20 12.02
N GLU A 157 2.71 5.73 12.14
CA GLU A 157 3.23 6.15 13.44
C GLU A 157 2.47 7.35 14.03
N VAL A 158 2.85 7.67 15.27
CA VAL A 158 2.02 8.32 16.26
C VAL A 158 2.64 9.67 16.69
N ASP A 159 3.88 9.96 16.27
CA ASP A 159 4.72 11.06 16.75
C ASP A 159 5.41 11.84 15.60
N ALA A 160 5.47 13.17 15.75
CA ALA A 160 6.07 14.06 14.75
C ALA A 160 7.59 13.85 14.61
N GLY A 161 8.09 13.81 13.37
CA GLY A 161 9.51 13.65 13.06
C GLY A 161 10.00 12.21 13.01
N ASN A 162 9.16 11.24 13.36
CA ASN A 162 9.41 9.84 13.09
C ASN A 162 8.82 9.43 11.73
N ASN A 163 9.27 8.28 11.27
CA ASN A 163 8.89 7.71 10.00
C ASN A 163 7.56 6.95 10.15
N ASP A 164 6.60 7.21 9.27
CA ASP A 164 5.31 6.52 9.27
C ASP A 164 5.43 5.09 8.73
N GLY A 165 4.29 4.39 8.65
CA GLY A 165 4.19 2.95 8.39
C GLY A 165 5.31 2.43 7.49
N HIS A 166 6.19 1.65 8.09
CA HIS A 166 7.41 1.18 7.46
C HIS A 166 7.18 -0.14 6.73
N SER A 167 7.67 -0.23 5.48
CA SER A 167 7.73 -1.53 4.78
C SER A 167 8.64 -2.48 5.56
N ASP A 168 8.17 -3.70 5.84
CA ASP A 168 8.98 -4.76 6.47
C ASP A 168 9.91 -5.48 5.47
N ALA A 169 9.94 -5.00 4.23
CA ALA A 169 10.77 -5.47 3.13
C ALA A 169 11.51 -4.31 2.46
N MET A 170 12.06 -3.36 3.24
CA MET A 170 12.73 -2.17 2.70
C MET A 170 13.93 -2.51 1.81
N GLY A 171 14.09 -1.75 0.73
CA GLY A 171 15.27 -1.75 -0.12
C GLY A 171 15.10 -0.74 -1.25
N GLU A 172 15.62 -1.04 -2.43
CA GLU A 172 15.58 -0.14 -3.60
C GLU A 172 14.19 -0.06 -4.28
N GLY A 173 13.16 -0.69 -3.70
CA GLY A 173 11.79 -0.72 -4.23
C GLY A 173 11.48 -1.89 -5.15
N ILE A 174 10.26 -1.87 -5.74
CA ILE A 174 9.69 -3.02 -6.46
C ILE A 174 10.57 -3.47 -7.63
N GLY A 175 11.32 -2.56 -8.25
CA GLY A 175 12.23 -2.88 -9.35
C GLY A 175 13.32 -3.89 -9.01
N SER A 176 13.72 -4.00 -7.74
CA SER A 176 14.72 -4.96 -7.26
C SER A 176 14.10 -6.27 -6.73
N SER A 177 12.78 -6.43 -6.87
CA SER A 177 12.06 -7.67 -6.56
C SER A 177 12.39 -8.77 -7.56
N GLY A 178 12.31 -10.03 -7.12
CA GLY A 178 12.54 -11.18 -7.99
C GLY A 178 12.53 -12.50 -7.20
N TYR A 179 12.38 -13.62 -7.92
CA TYR A 179 12.57 -14.97 -7.39
C TYR A 179 11.78 -15.29 -6.10
N GLY A 180 10.53 -14.85 -6.03
CA GLY A 180 9.61 -15.05 -4.91
C GLY A 180 9.70 -13.98 -3.81
N TYR A 181 10.50 -12.92 -4.01
CA TYR A 181 10.65 -11.82 -3.07
C TYR A 181 10.13 -10.52 -3.65
N VAL A 182 9.60 -9.67 -2.78
CA VAL A 182 9.16 -8.30 -3.09
C VAL A 182 9.88 -7.35 -2.15
N ILE A 183 10.37 -6.23 -2.70
CA ILE A 183 11.10 -5.20 -1.98
C ILE A 183 10.28 -3.91 -2.04
N GLY A 184 10.03 -3.30 -0.87
CA GLY A 184 9.41 -2.00 -0.71
C GLY A 184 10.43 -0.86 -0.66
N GLY A 185 9.94 0.35 -0.43
CA GLY A 185 10.73 1.56 -0.30
C GLY A 185 10.73 2.12 1.12
N GLN A 186 11.37 3.27 1.26
CA GLN A 186 11.44 4.04 2.49
C GLN A 186 10.10 4.74 2.77
N SER A 187 9.67 4.83 4.03
CA SER A 187 8.48 5.59 4.39
C SER A 187 8.72 7.10 4.41
N ALA A 188 7.63 7.86 4.47
CA ALA A 188 7.67 9.29 4.70
C ALA A 188 7.68 9.58 6.21
N ALA A 189 8.11 10.79 6.60
CA ALA A 189 8.12 11.21 8.00
C ALA A 189 7.01 12.25 8.28
N SER A 190 6.25 12.04 9.35
CA SER A 190 5.17 12.92 9.78
C SER A 190 5.71 14.29 10.20
N VAL A 191 4.97 15.35 9.86
CA VAL A 191 5.39 16.73 10.15
C VAL A 191 4.41 17.44 11.08
N TRP A 192 5.00 18.19 12.02
CA TRP A 192 4.31 19.17 12.85
C TRP A 192 4.79 20.59 12.55
N VAL A 193 3.85 21.52 12.36
CA VAL A 193 4.15 22.94 12.15
C VAL A 193 3.40 23.81 13.15
N ALA A 194 4.14 24.47 14.04
CA ALA A 194 3.61 25.41 15.04
C ALA A 194 3.37 26.82 14.47
N SER A 195 4.22 27.25 13.52
CA SER A 195 4.16 28.55 12.85
C SER A 195 5.14 28.53 11.67
N GLY A 196 4.73 29.00 10.48
CA GLY A 196 5.60 29.10 9.31
C GLY A 196 5.03 28.46 8.04
N THR A 197 5.83 28.43 6.97
CA THR A 197 5.45 27.83 5.68
C THR A 197 5.51 26.30 5.74
N PRO A 198 4.61 25.59 5.04
CA PRO A 198 4.60 24.13 5.00
C PRO A 198 5.94 23.56 4.55
N TRP A 199 6.45 22.53 5.24
CA TRP A 199 7.61 21.78 4.77
C TRP A 199 7.22 20.89 3.59
N SER A 200 8.08 20.83 2.57
CA SER A 200 7.95 19.85 1.49
C SER A 200 8.20 18.47 2.07
N LEU A 201 7.17 17.65 2.09
CA LEU A 201 7.27 16.28 2.57
C LEU A 201 7.67 15.35 1.42
N ASN A 202 8.53 14.38 1.73
CA ASN A 202 8.81 13.29 0.79
C ASN A 202 7.57 12.38 0.69
N GLN A 203 7.27 11.90 -0.51
CA GLN A 203 6.27 10.85 -0.69
C GLN A 203 6.81 9.53 -0.19
N ALA A 204 5.91 8.67 0.31
CA ALA A 204 6.28 7.33 0.72
C ALA A 204 6.71 6.49 -0.48
N GLY A 205 7.77 5.70 -0.31
CA GLY A 205 8.19 4.67 -1.25
C GLY A 205 7.19 3.51 -1.29
N ALA A 206 7.37 2.61 -2.25
CA ALA A 206 6.48 1.47 -2.44
C ALA A 206 6.24 0.68 -1.13
N LEU A 207 5.00 0.22 -0.90
CA LEU A 207 4.59 -0.54 0.30
C LEU A 207 4.57 0.26 1.61
N ALA A 208 5.10 1.48 1.65
CA ALA A 208 5.13 2.29 2.84
C ALA A 208 3.93 3.24 2.94
N GLY A 209 3.57 3.58 4.17
CA GLY A 209 2.49 4.53 4.48
C GLY A 209 2.91 5.98 4.26
N GLY A 210 1.94 6.80 3.85
CA GLY A 210 2.11 8.23 3.69
C GLY A 210 2.18 8.96 5.02
N ALA A 211 2.92 10.05 5.07
CA ALA A 211 3.09 10.85 6.28
C ALA A 211 1.88 11.70 6.68
N GLY A 212 1.67 11.82 7.99
CA GLY A 212 0.69 12.71 8.58
C GLY A 212 1.13 14.17 8.59
N TYR A 213 0.16 15.07 8.53
CA TYR A 213 0.39 16.52 8.62
C TYR A 213 -0.39 17.10 9.79
N TRP A 214 0.31 17.62 10.79
CA TRP A 214 -0.29 18.41 11.88
C TRP A 214 0.15 19.87 11.79
N ALA A 215 -0.80 20.78 11.63
CA ALA A 215 -0.58 22.23 11.76
C ALA A 215 -1.28 22.82 13.00
N ASN A 216 -0.68 23.85 13.57
CA ASN A 216 -1.36 24.80 14.45
C ASN A 216 -1.14 26.22 13.89
N THR A 217 -1.66 26.45 12.67
CA THR A 217 -1.34 27.66 11.91
C THR A 217 -2.60 28.27 11.30
N ASN A 218 -2.52 29.54 10.90
CA ASN A 218 -3.54 30.19 10.09
C ASN A 218 -3.47 29.80 8.60
N ALA A 219 -2.76 28.71 8.26
CA ALA A 219 -2.67 28.24 6.88
C ALA A 219 -4.05 27.79 6.40
N VAL A 220 -4.42 28.25 5.21
CA VAL A 220 -5.76 28.03 4.63
C VAL A 220 -5.92 26.60 4.10
N PHE A 221 -4.80 25.94 3.75
CA PHE A 221 -4.78 24.61 3.13
C PHE A 221 -3.61 23.77 3.64
N ILE A 222 -3.89 22.56 4.15
CA ILE A 222 -2.89 21.55 4.51
C ILE A 222 -3.26 20.18 3.94
N VAL A 223 -2.27 19.39 3.55
CA VAL A 223 -2.48 18.09 2.91
C VAL A 223 -1.58 17.03 3.54
N GLY A 224 -2.16 15.86 3.82
CA GLY A 224 -1.45 14.67 4.24
C GLY A 224 -0.76 14.00 3.05
N GLN A 225 0.28 13.22 3.29
CA GLN A 225 1.05 12.64 2.20
C GLN A 225 0.43 11.34 1.68
N ASN A 226 0.62 11.11 0.40
CA ASN A 226 0.16 9.89 -0.25
C ASN A 226 0.98 8.68 0.22
N GLY A 227 0.31 7.54 0.37
CA GLY A 227 0.96 6.26 0.53
C GLY A 227 1.65 5.81 -0.75
N GLY A 228 2.71 5.00 -0.62
CA GLY A 228 3.26 4.27 -1.76
C GLY A 228 2.33 3.12 -2.16
N ILE A 229 2.71 2.35 -3.18
CA ILE A 229 1.92 1.20 -3.68
C ILE A 229 1.40 0.34 -2.52
N GLY A 230 0.08 0.19 -2.42
CA GLY A 230 -0.63 -0.53 -1.35
C GLY A 230 -0.59 0.11 0.05
N GLY A 231 0.22 1.13 0.28
CA GLY A 231 0.33 1.85 1.55
C GLY A 231 -0.83 2.82 1.77
N GLY A 232 -1.20 3.04 3.03
CA GLY A 232 -2.26 3.98 3.40
C GLY A 232 -1.82 5.44 3.25
N GLY A 233 -2.77 6.35 3.01
CA GLY A 233 -2.52 7.79 3.01
C GLY A 233 -2.45 8.39 4.41
N GLY A 234 -1.64 9.43 4.60
CA GLY A 234 -1.52 10.13 5.88
C GLY A 234 -2.69 11.10 6.15
N GLY A 235 -3.02 11.33 7.41
CA GLY A 235 -4.04 12.28 7.83
C GLY A 235 -3.55 13.74 7.80
N ALA A 236 -4.47 14.69 7.68
CA ALA A 236 -4.18 16.12 7.78
C ALA A 236 -5.05 16.81 8.84
N TYR A 237 -4.42 17.38 9.86
CA TYR A 237 -5.09 18.05 10.96
C TYR A 237 -4.54 19.46 11.17
N ASN A 238 -5.39 20.48 11.06
CA ASN A 238 -5.06 21.83 11.49
C ASN A 238 -5.86 22.16 12.75
N GLN A 239 -5.17 22.45 13.85
CA GLN A 239 -5.80 22.75 15.13
C GLN A 239 -6.31 24.21 15.22
N ASN A 240 -5.80 25.10 14.38
CA ASN A 240 -6.17 26.52 14.38
C ASN A 240 -7.05 26.85 13.15
N PHE A 241 -8.31 27.19 13.41
CA PHE A 241 -9.37 27.56 12.45
C PHE A 241 -9.90 26.44 11.53
N GLY A 242 -11.13 26.63 11.02
CA GLY A 242 -11.84 25.77 10.05
C GLY A 242 -11.22 25.77 8.64
N SER A 243 -9.91 25.61 8.60
CA SER A 243 -9.06 25.59 7.41
C SER A 243 -9.34 24.34 6.57
N TYR A 244 -9.11 24.42 5.26
CA TYR A 244 -9.32 23.28 4.36
C TYR A 244 -8.20 22.26 4.57
N CYS A 245 -8.53 21.10 5.12
CA CYS A 245 -7.58 20.02 5.38
C CYS A 245 -7.92 18.84 4.47
N GLU A 246 -6.94 18.29 3.77
CA GLU A 246 -7.12 17.15 2.89
C GLU A 246 -6.18 16.00 3.31
N GLY A 247 -6.71 14.80 3.51
CA GLY A 247 -5.87 13.63 3.73
C GLY A 247 -5.10 13.23 2.47
N GLY A 248 -4.01 12.49 2.63
CA GLY A 248 -3.30 11.88 1.51
C GLY A 248 -4.09 10.74 0.89
N ARG A 249 -3.86 10.46 -0.39
CA ARG A 249 -4.42 9.28 -1.06
C ARG A 249 -3.69 8.01 -0.62
N GLY A 250 -4.40 6.90 -0.55
CA GLY A 250 -3.78 5.57 -0.47
C GLY A 250 -3.13 5.21 -1.81
N GLY A 251 -2.10 4.38 -1.79
CA GLY A 251 -1.49 3.89 -3.02
C GLY A 251 -2.29 2.78 -3.67
N ASP A 252 -2.23 2.71 -5.00
CA ASP A 252 -2.86 1.64 -5.78
C ASP A 252 -2.31 0.27 -5.41
N GLY A 253 -3.12 -0.76 -5.65
CA GLY A 253 -2.68 -2.15 -5.55
C GLY A 253 -1.74 -2.53 -6.70
N ILE A 254 -1.18 -3.73 -6.63
CA ILE A 254 -0.33 -4.27 -7.70
C ILE A 254 -0.38 -5.79 -7.72
N ILE A 255 -0.17 -6.36 -8.90
CA ILE A 255 0.14 -7.78 -9.05
C ILE A 255 1.55 -7.94 -9.64
N ILE A 256 2.35 -8.79 -9.01
CA ILE A 256 3.68 -9.16 -9.50
C ILE A 256 3.67 -10.67 -9.77
N ILE A 257 3.98 -11.05 -11.01
CA ILE A 257 4.12 -12.44 -11.43
C ILE A 257 5.59 -12.69 -11.74
N GLN A 258 6.19 -13.65 -11.05
CA GLN A 258 7.60 -14.02 -11.22
C GLN A 258 7.68 -15.46 -11.69
N TYR A 259 8.23 -15.69 -12.87
CA TYR A 259 8.56 -17.05 -13.28
C TYR A 259 9.71 -17.59 -12.43
N LEU A 260 9.58 -18.83 -11.98
CA LEU A 260 10.55 -19.47 -11.09
C LEU A 260 11.50 -20.37 -11.89
N PRO A 261 12.81 -20.36 -11.56
CA PRO A 261 13.70 -21.41 -12.01
C PRO A 261 13.26 -22.74 -11.40
N TRP A 262 13.29 -23.79 -12.22
CA TRP A 262 12.88 -25.17 -11.90
C TRP A 262 13.38 -25.69 -10.55
#